data_AF-A0A0F5VJS1-F1
#
_entry.id   AF-A0A0F5VJS1-F1
#
_cell.length_a   1.000
_cell.length_b   1.000
_cell.length_c   1.000
_cell.angle_alpha   90.00
_cell.angle_beta   90.00
_cell.angle_gamma   90.00
#
_symmetry.space_group_name_H-M   'P 1'
#
loop_
_entity.id
_entity.type
_entity.pdbx_description
1 polymer ?
#
loop_
_entity_poly.entity_id
_entity_poly.type
_entity_poly.pdbx_seq_one_letter_code
_entity_poly.pdbx_strand_id
1 'polypeptide(L)'
;VKALGSKDTPVTSQMLYRFDSAGTKSQIAAHRKKLAAAVPSGALLGSQSYLDTKRAADRNAAPTIPFLIAFGVLGIVMSVIIVGSVISGAVGTSLRRIGILKAIGFTPREVVRAYIAQALLPAGAGIALGVVLGNLMALPLLEDTETVYGTVSLTVAWWVDVLVAAVALLVVGIAALVPALRAGRLRTVEAIAVGRAPRTGRGQWAHRAAGRLPLPRAVTYGLASPFAHPVRTLAMLLAVAFGTVAATFALGLTSSLNEVAAAGDPDRRNDVSVFAGGPTIGKGEHVPAPGTSVPPPADPAKVSAAIKAQSGTALYYGVAQEEATVPGVSGTVRVTLYDGDSSSGSYAMISGHWITGPGQVIVSSHFLETTGTEIGDTVRVTAGKD
;
A
#
# COMPACT_ATOMS: atom_id res chain seq x y z
N VAL A 1 26.41 -7.89 32.33
CA VAL A 1 26.12 -6.63 31.62
C VAL A 1 26.68 -5.38 32.31
N LYS A 2 26.73 -5.31 33.66
CA LYS A 2 27.38 -4.19 34.39
C LYS A 2 28.87 -3.94 34.05
N ALA A 3 29.57 -4.92 33.47
CA ALA A 3 30.97 -4.80 33.08
C ALA A 3 31.22 -3.96 31.80
N LEU A 4 30.16 -3.51 31.11
CA LEU A 4 30.24 -2.73 29.86
C LEU A 4 29.90 -1.24 30.03
N GLY A 5 29.53 -0.80 31.24
CA GLY A 5 29.18 0.60 31.49
C GLY A 5 30.40 1.46 31.80
N SER A 6 30.61 2.54 31.04
CA SER A 6 31.58 3.58 31.37
C SER A 6 30.87 4.84 31.92
N LYS A 7 31.63 5.82 32.44
CA LYS A 7 31.05 7.12 32.83
C LYS A 7 30.36 7.84 31.66
N ASP A 8 30.82 7.59 30.44
CA ASP A 8 30.29 8.19 29.22
C ASP A 8 29.21 7.34 28.53
N THR A 9 29.05 6.07 28.95
CA THR A 9 28.04 5.13 28.46
C THR A 9 27.39 4.36 29.60
N PRO A 10 26.50 5.01 30.38
CA PRO A 10 25.78 4.33 31.45
C PRO A 10 24.88 3.22 30.87
N VAL A 11 24.84 2.06 31.54
CA VAL A 11 23.98 0.95 31.14
C VAL A 11 22.53 1.36 31.37
N THR A 12 21.81 1.67 30.29
CA THR A 12 20.37 1.91 30.31
C THR A 12 19.63 0.59 30.23
N SER A 13 18.44 0.52 30.81
CA SER A 13 17.59 -0.67 30.75
C SER A 13 16.17 -0.25 30.41
N GLN A 14 15.58 -0.94 29.43
CA GLN A 14 14.20 -0.72 29.05
C GLN A 14 13.31 -1.66 29.85
N MET A 15 12.31 -1.11 30.55
CA MET A 15 11.30 -1.88 31.26
C MET A 15 9.94 -1.63 30.61
N LEU A 16 9.26 -2.71 30.24
CA LEU A 16 7.92 -2.67 29.66
C LEU A 16 6.88 -2.77 30.77
N TYR A 17 6.01 -1.76 30.87
CA TYR A 17 4.92 -1.72 31.84
C TYR A 17 3.58 -1.83 31.13
N ARG A 18 2.69 -2.63 31.68
CA ARG A 18 1.29 -2.73 31.26
C ARG A 18 0.41 -2.11 32.33
N PHE A 19 -0.43 -1.15 31.94
CA PHE A 19 -1.37 -0.49 32.83
C PHE A 19 -2.79 -1.04 32.60
N ASP A 20 -3.59 -1.08 33.67
CA ASP A 20 -4.98 -1.57 33.61
C ASP A 20 -5.90 -0.63 32.81
N SER A 21 -5.61 0.68 32.86
CA SER A 21 -6.30 1.73 32.11
C SER A 21 -5.31 2.51 31.25
N ALA A 22 -5.31 2.24 29.94
CA ALA A 22 -4.35 2.83 29.00
C ALA A 22 -5.02 3.32 27.69
N GLY A 23 -6.34 3.52 27.68
CA GLY A 23 -7.09 3.85 26.47
C GLY A 23 -6.91 5.30 25.98
N THR A 24 -6.47 6.21 26.86
CA THR A 24 -6.31 7.64 26.54
C THR A 24 -4.93 8.18 26.93
N LYS A 25 -4.50 9.27 26.28
CA LYS A 25 -3.24 9.97 26.63
C LYS A 25 -3.23 10.42 28.09
N SER A 26 -4.38 10.89 28.60
CA SER A 26 -4.52 11.34 30.00
C SER A 26 -4.34 10.21 31.01
N GLN A 27 -4.87 9.01 30.72
CA GLN A 27 -4.68 7.84 31.56
C GLN A 27 -3.21 7.41 31.61
N ILE A 28 -2.55 7.33 30.44
CA ILE A 28 -1.13 6.98 30.37
C ILE A 28 -0.26 8.03 31.06
N ALA A 29 -0.57 9.33 30.90
CA ALA A 29 0.14 10.40 31.59
C ALA A 29 -0.02 10.33 33.12
N ALA A 30 -1.21 10.00 33.62
CA ALA A 30 -1.47 9.82 35.04
C ALA A 30 -0.68 8.64 35.63
N HIS A 31 -0.66 7.50 34.93
CA HIS A 31 0.15 6.34 35.34
C HIS A 31 1.65 6.61 35.26
N ARG A 32 2.11 7.31 34.22
CA ARG A 32 3.50 7.78 34.12
C ARG A 32 3.89 8.66 35.29
N LYS A 33 3.01 9.58 35.71
CA LYS A 33 3.26 10.46 36.87
C LYS A 33 3.40 9.66 38.17
N LYS A 34 2.58 8.63 38.37
CA LYS A 34 2.70 7.70 39.51
C LYS A 34 4.01 6.91 39.46
N LEU A 35 4.40 6.42 38.29
CA LEU A 35 5.64 5.67 38.11
C LEU A 35 6.87 6.56 38.36
N ALA A 36 6.85 7.79 37.85
CA ALA A 36 7.93 8.76 38.06
C ALA A 36 8.09 9.16 39.54
N ALA A 37 7.00 9.19 40.31
CA ALA A 37 7.04 9.45 41.75
C ALA A 37 7.56 8.26 42.58
N ALA A 38 7.49 7.04 42.05
CA ALA A 38 7.94 5.81 42.72
C ALA A 38 9.42 5.47 42.45
N VAL A 39 10.05 6.17 41.50
CA VAL A 39 11.41 5.91 41.02
C VAL A 39 12.32 7.08 41.45
N PRO A 40 13.60 6.85 41.81
CA PRO A 40 14.52 7.92 42.18
C PRO A 40 14.61 9.01 41.11
N SER A 41 14.73 10.26 41.54
CA SER A 41 14.89 11.42 40.66
C SER A 41 16.09 11.21 39.73
N GLY A 42 15.84 11.23 38.41
CA GLY A 42 16.85 11.03 37.37
C GLY A 42 16.95 9.61 36.80
N ALA A 43 16.27 8.61 37.37
CA ALA A 43 16.31 7.23 36.83
C ALA A 43 15.34 7.00 35.64
N LEU A 44 14.32 7.86 35.46
CA LEU A 44 13.48 7.84 34.27
C LEU A 44 14.06 8.76 33.18
N LEU A 45 14.89 8.19 32.31
CA LEU A 45 15.53 8.92 31.20
C LEU A 45 14.56 9.23 30.06
N GLY A 46 13.54 8.40 29.85
CA GLY A 46 12.57 8.56 28.78
C GLY A 46 11.41 7.57 28.91
N SER A 47 10.32 7.85 28.19
CA SER A 47 9.18 6.93 28.12
C SER A 47 8.55 6.99 26.74
N GLN A 48 8.25 5.81 26.18
CA GLN A 48 7.52 5.69 24.94
C GLN A 48 6.18 5.00 25.21
N SER A 49 5.09 5.64 24.78
CA SER A 49 3.74 5.11 24.98
C SER A 49 3.32 4.25 23.79
N TYR A 50 2.67 3.11 24.06
CA TYR A 50 2.09 2.29 23.00
C TYR A 50 1.05 3.06 22.18
N LEU A 51 0.33 4.03 22.77
CA LEU A 51 -0.63 4.85 22.02
C LEU A 51 0.06 5.76 21.01
N ASP A 52 1.27 6.22 21.30
CA ASP A 52 2.03 7.07 20.39
C ASP A 52 2.65 6.21 19.29
N THR A 53 3.17 5.03 19.62
CA THR A 53 3.59 4.02 18.62
C THR A 53 2.42 3.57 17.75
N LYS A 54 1.25 3.29 18.34
CA LYS A 54 0.04 2.90 17.60
C LYS A 54 -0.43 4.02 16.68
N ARG A 55 -0.49 5.27 17.15
CA ARG A 55 -0.89 6.40 16.29
C ARG A 55 0.13 6.67 15.19
N ALA A 56 1.42 6.49 15.46
CA ALA A 56 2.45 6.60 14.43
C ALA A 56 2.27 5.50 13.37
N ALA A 57 2.01 4.26 13.79
CA ALA A 57 1.70 3.16 12.89
C ALA A 57 0.39 3.41 12.11
N ASP A 58 -0.68 3.83 12.79
CA ASP A 58 -1.95 4.18 12.17
C ASP A 58 -1.79 5.33 11.17
N ARG A 59 -0.95 6.34 11.44
CA ARG A 59 -0.67 7.45 10.50
C ARG A 59 0.11 6.99 9.26
N ASN A 60 1.08 6.10 9.44
CA ASN A 60 1.85 5.56 8.32
C ASN A 60 1.04 4.54 7.50
N ALA A 61 0.09 3.83 8.14
CA ALA A 61 -0.79 2.88 7.49
C ALA A 61 -2.10 3.50 6.96
N ALA A 62 -2.54 4.65 7.49
CA ALA A 62 -3.80 5.31 7.14
C ALA A 62 -3.93 5.61 5.64
N PRO A 63 -2.87 6.02 4.91
CA PRO A 63 -2.94 6.12 3.47
C PRO A 63 -3.12 4.74 2.84
N THR A 64 -2.31 3.76 3.23
CA THR A 64 -2.20 2.46 2.55
C THR A 64 -3.41 1.53 2.74
N ILE A 65 -4.04 1.51 3.92
CA ILE A 65 -5.10 0.55 4.26
C ILE A 65 -6.34 0.68 3.34
N PRO A 66 -6.94 1.88 3.15
CA PRO A 66 -8.07 2.03 2.23
C PRO A 66 -7.73 1.60 0.80
N PHE A 67 -6.48 1.79 0.35
CA PHE A 67 -6.05 1.37 -0.98
C PHE A 67 -5.97 -0.14 -1.12
N LEU A 68 -5.40 -0.85 -0.14
CA LEU A 68 -5.37 -2.32 -0.13
C LEU A 68 -6.79 -2.89 -0.16
N ILE A 69 -7.72 -2.29 0.59
CA ILE A 69 -9.13 -2.68 0.57
C ILE A 69 -9.74 -2.43 -0.82
N ALA A 70 -9.51 -1.25 -1.41
CA ALA A 70 -10.03 -0.93 -2.74
C ALA A 70 -9.51 -1.91 -3.82
N PHE A 71 -8.20 -2.18 -3.85
CA PHE A 71 -7.61 -3.15 -4.77
C PHE A 71 -8.09 -4.57 -4.51
N GLY A 72 -8.24 -4.97 -3.24
CA GLY A 72 -8.77 -6.27 -2.86
C GLY A 72 -10.19 -6.48 -3.39
N VAL A 73 -11.08 -5.50 -3.17
CA VAL A 73 -12.45 -5.53 -3.69
C VAL A 73 -12.44 -5.57 -5.22
N LEU A 74 -11.59 -4.75 -5.85
CA LEU A 74 -11.49 -4.67 -7.30
C LEU A 74 -11.06 -6.02 -7.91
N GLY A 75 -10.07 -6.67 -7.28
CA GLY A 75 -9.58 -7.99 -7.65
C GLY A 75 -10.63 -9.09 -7.48
N ILE A 76 -11.41 -9.07 -6.40
CA ILE A 76 -12.51 -10.04 -6.19
C ILE A 76 -13.56 -9.89 -7.28
N VAL A 77 -14.01 -8.66 -7.58
CA VAL A 77 -14.99 -8.41 -8.64
C VAL A 77 -14.47 -8.86 -9.99
N MET A 78 -13.21 -8.54 -10.31
CA MET A 78 -12.57 -8.97 -11.56
C MET A 78 -12.49 -10.50 -11.67
N SER A 79 -12.12 -11.19 -10.58
CA SER A 79 -12.10 -12.65 -10.51
C SER A 79 -13.48 -13.25 -10.81
N VAL A 80 -14.55 -12.74 -10.19
CA VAL A 80 -15.93 -13.19 -10.46
C VAL A 80 -16.29 -13.05 -11.94
N ILE A 81 -15.98 -11.90 -12.54
CA ILE A 81 -16.29 -11.62 -13.95
C ILE A 81 -15.53 -12.57 -14.87
N ILE A 82 -14.22 -12.75 -14.65
CA ILE A 82 -13.37 -13.64 -15.46
C ILE A 82 -13.85 -15.09 -15.35
N VAL A 83 -13.99 -15.60 -14.12
CA VAL A 83 -14.43 -16.98 -13.85
C VAL A 83 -15.80 -17.22 -14.45
N GLY A 84 -16.75 -16.31 -14.23
CA GLY A 84 -18.09 -16.38 -14.80
C GLY A 84 -18.08 -16.43 -16.33
N SER A 85 -17.24 -15.60 -16.97
CA SER A 85 -17.10 -15.55 -18.44
C SER A 85 -16.48 -16.83 -19.00
N VAL A 86 -15.40 -17.33 -18.39
CA VAL A 86 -14.70 -18.55 -18.80
C VAL A 86 -15.62 -19.77 -18.67
N ILE A 87 -16.30 -19.93 -17.53
CA ILE A 87 -17.19 -21.08 -17.29
C ILE A 87 -18.41 -20.99 -18.19
N SER A 88 -19.01 -19.80 -18.36
CA SER A 88 -20.12 -19.61 -19.30
C SER A 88 -19.73 -19.98 -20.73
N GLY A 89 -18.51 -19.66 -21.15
CA GLY A 89 -17.96 -20.06 -22.44
C GLY A 89 -17.80 -21.59 -22.56
N ALA A 90 -17.19 -22.23 -21.55
CA ALA A 90 -16.96 -23.67 -21.52
C ALA A 90 -18.27 -24.49 -21.49
N VAL A 91 -19.29 -24.00 -20.78
CA VAL A 91 -20.63 -24.60 -20.77
C VAL A 91 -21.28 -24.47 -22.14
N GLY A 92 -21.15 -23.32 -22.80
CA GLY A 92 -21.71 -23.08 -24.13
C GLY A 92 -21.17 -24.04 -25.19
N THR A 93 -19.87 -24.34 -25.17
CA THR A 93 -19.24 -25.30 -26.10
C THR A 93 -19.57 -26.76 -25.76
N SER A 94 -20.03 -27.02 -24.53
CA SER A 94 -20.26 -28.39 -24.03
C SER A 94 -21.75 -28.78 -23.94
N LEU A 95 -22.67 -27.95 -24.43
CA LEU A 95 -24.11 -28.21 -24.44
C LEU A 95 -24.47 -29.57 -25.06
N ARG A 96 -23.81 -29.96 -26.16
CA ARG A 96 -24.04 -31.27 -26.80
C ARG A 96 -23.61 -32.44 -25.90
N ARG A 97 -22.48 -32.31 -25.19
CA ARG A 97 -22.01 -33.32 -24.23
C ARG A 97 -22.99 -33.46 -23.07
N ILE A 98 -23.52 -32.35 -22.56
CA ILE A 98 -24.55 -32.34 -21.51
C ILE A 98 -25.82 -33.04 -21.97
N GLY A 99 -26.25 -32.80 -23.22
CA GLY A 99 -27.40 -33.49 -23.82
C GLY A 99 -27.21 -35.00 -23.91
N ILE A 100 -26.03 -35.45 -24.31
CA ILE A 100 -25.68 -36.89 -24.36
C ILE A 100 -25.67 -37.50 -22.97
N LEU A 101 -25.05 -36.83 -21.99
CA LEU A 101 -24.95 -37.32 -20.61
C LEU A 101 -26.35 -37.51 -19.98
N LYS A 102 -27.24 -36.54 -20.19
CA LYS A 102 -28.65 -36.65 -19.75
C LYS A 102 -29.44 -37.72 -20.51
N ALA A 103 -29.11 -38.00 -21.77
CA ALA A 103 -29.77 -39.04 -22.56
C ALA A 103 -29.37 -40.46 -22.09
N ILE A 104 -28.17 -40.62 -21.53
CA ILE A 104 -27.69 -41.89 -20.97
C ILE A 104 -28.23 -42.14 -19.53
N GLY A 105 -28.87 -41.13 -18.92
CA GLY A 105 -29.57 -41.29 -17.64
C GLY A 105 -29.04 -40.43 -16.48
N PHE A 106 -28.01 -39.60 -16.69
CA PHE A 106 -27.50 -38.72 -15.64
C PHE A 106 -28.52 -37.65 -15.23
N THR A 107 -28.61 -37.39 -13.92
CA THR A 107 -29.51 -36.37 -13.40
C THR A 107 -28.91 -34.96 -13.61
N PRO A 108 -29.75 -33.91 -13.78
CA PRO A 108 -29.26 -32.53 -13.88
C PRO A 108 -28.33 -32.11 -12.74
N ARG A 109 -28.52 -32.66 -11.54
CA ARG A 109 -27.71 -32.36 -10.36
C ARG A 109 -26.30 -32.97 -10.46
N GLU A 110 -26.18 -34.18 -11.00
CA GLU A 110 -24.88 -34.83 -11.24
C GLU A 110 -24.07 -34.07 -12.29
N VAL A 111 -24.72 -33.62 -13.37
CA VAL A 111 -24.05 -32.81 -14.40
C VAL A 111 -23.55 -31.49 -13.82
N VAL A 112 -24.37 -30.79 -13.01
CA VAL A 112 -23.98 -29.54 -12.36
C VAL A 112 -22.79 -29.76 -11.42
N ARG A 113 -22.81 -30.82 -10.59
CA ARG A 113 -21.70 -31.15 -9.68
C ARG A 113 -20.41 -31.46 -10.44
N ALA A 114 -20.50 -32.22 -11.53
CA ALA A 114 -19.34 -32.57 -12.34
C ALA A 114 -18.68 -31.32 -12.96
N TYR A 115 -19.47 -30.37 -13.48
CA TYR A 115 -18.93 -29.13 -14.05
C TYR A 115 -18.36 -28.19 -13.00
N ILE A 116 -18.98 -28.08 -11.83
CA ILE A 116 -18.43 -27.28 -10.72
C ILE A 116 -17.11 -27.91 -10.26
N ALA A 117 -17.04 -29.22 -10.10
CA ALA A 117 -15.80 -29.91 -9.75
C ALA A 117 -14.70 -29.68 -10.80
N GLN A 118 -15.03 -29.76 -12.09
CA GLN A 118 -14.09 -29.48 -13.18
C GLN A 118 -13.59 -28.03 -13.18
N ALA A 119 -14.39 -27.07 -12.72
CA ALA A 119 -13.96 -25.67 -12.55
C ALA A 119 -13.11 -25.46 -11.29
N LEU A 120 -13.37 -26.21 -10.21
CA LEU A 120 -12.65 -26.09 -8.95
C LEU A 120 -11.22 -26.64 -9.01
N LEU A 121 -10.94 -27.65 -9.83
CA LEU A 121 -9.57 -28.19 -9.99
C LEU A 121 -8.54 -27.14 -10.45
N PRO A 122 -8.71 -26.48 -11.62
CA PRO A 122 -7.76 -25.45 -12.06
C PRO A 122 -7.80 -24.22 -11.16
N ALA A 123 -8.95 -23.91 -10.55
CA ALA A 123 -9.05 -22.82 -9.57
C ALA A 123 -8.21 -23.11 -8.32
N GLY A 124 -8.25 -24.34 -7.80
CA GLY A 124 -7.43 -24.73 -6.64
C GLY A 124 -5.94 -24.60 -6.91
N ALA A 125 -5.48 -25.03 -8.09
CA ALA A 125 -4.08 -24.83 -8.51
C ALA A 125 -3.71 -23.35 -8.61
N GLY A 126 -4.59 -22.53 -9.21
CA GLY A 126 -4.39 -21.09 -9.31
C GLY A 126 -4.37 -20.38 -7.96
N ILE A 127 -5.24 -20.79 -7.03
CA ILE A 127 -5.29 -20.25 -5.66
C ILE A 127 -4.03 -20.62 -4.89
N ALA A 128 -3.58 -21.87 -4.96
CA ALA A 128 -2.34 -22.30 -4.31
C ALA A 128 -1.14 -21.49 -4.81
N LEU A 129 -1.00 -21.35 -6.13
CA LEU A 129 0.04 -20.50 -6.71
C LEU A 129 -0.11 -19.03 -6.29
N GLY A 130 -1.33 -18.49 -6.31
CA GLY A 130 -1.62 -17.11 -5.93
C GLY A 130 -1.27 -16.80 -4.48
N VAL A 131 -1.54 -17.72 -3.55
CA VAL A 131 -1.16 -17.58 -2.13
C VAL A 131 0.36 -17.57 -1.98
N VAL A 132 1.08 -18.48 -2.66
CA VAL A 132 2.55 -18.54 -2.62
C VAL A 132 3.16 -17.25 -3.19
N LEU A 133 2.74 -16.84 -4.38
CA LEU A 133 3.20 -15.61 -5.03
C LEU A 133 2.87 -14.36 -4.20
N GLY A 134 1.67 -14.31 -3.61
CA GLY A 134 1.24 -13.22 -2.74
C GLY A 134 2.11 -13.09 -1.48
N ASN A 135 2.42 -14.21 -0.83
CA ASN A 135 3.33 -14.23 0.31
C ASN A 135 4.75 -13.81 -0.08
N LEU A 136 5.28 -14.29 -1.21
CA LEU A 136 6.60 -13.91 -1.72
C LEU A 136 6.69 -12.40 -2.03
N MET A 137 5.62 -11.81 -2.58
CA MET A 137 5.58 -10.36 -2.84
C MET A 137 5.33 -9.52 -1.58
N ALA A 138 4.78 -10.12 -0.51
CA ALA A 138 4.60 -9.43 0.75
C ALA A 138 5.93 -9.27 1.51
N LEU A 139 6.89 -10.19 1.35
CA LEU A 139 8.20 -10.16 2.04
C LEU A 139 8.91 -8.79 2.00
N PRO A 140 9.17 -8.15 0.84
CA PRO A 140 9.86 -6.86 0.82
C PRO A 140 9.09 -5.76 1.56
N LEU A 141 7.75 -5.78 1.51
CA LEU A 141 6.93 -4.81 2.24
C LEU A 141 7.01 -5.01 3.77
N LEU A 142 7.17 -6.26 4.20
CA LEU A 142 7.30 -6.63 5.60
C LEU A 142 8.72 -6.30 6.11
N GLU A 143 9.76 -6.53 5.30
CA GLU A 143 11.15 -6.15 5.60
C GLU A 143 11.31 -4.62 5.75
N ASP A 144 10.73 -3.83 4.84
CA ASP A 144 10.70 -2.37 4.95
C ASP A 144 10.00 -1.89 6.22
N THR A 145 9.00 -2.65 6.69
CA THR A 145 8.30 -2.35 7.94
C THR A 145 9.13 -2.77 9.16
N GLU A 146 9.80 -3.92 9.12
CA GLU A 146 10.64 -4.42 10.21
C GLU A 146 11.84 -3.52 10.49
N THR A 147 12.49 -2.99 9.45
CA THR A 147 13.60 -2.04 9.60
C THR A 147 13.19 -0.71 10.23
N VAL A 148 11.94 -0.28 10.03
CA VAL A 148 11.40 0.98 10.60
C VAL A 148 10.90 0.81 12.04
N TYR A 149 10.36 -0.35 12.40
CA TYR A 149 9.68 -0.57 13.68
C TYR A 149 10.41 -1.52 14.65
N GLY A 150 11.48 -2.18 14.22
CA GLY A 150 12.53 -2.76 15.07
C GLY A 150 12.14 -3.88 16.05
N THR A 151 10.90 -4.39 16.12
CA THR A 151 10.61 -5.45 17.11
C THR A 151 9.38 -6.35 16.89
N VAL A 152 8.80 -6.44 15.69
CA VAL A 152 7.73 -7.43 15.46
C VAL A 152 7.92 -8.09 14.11
N SER A 153 8.23 -9.39 14.13
CA SER A 153 8.24 -10.23 12.94
C SER A 153 6.86 -10.17 12.30
N LEU A 154 6.73 -9.40 11.23
CA LEU A 154 5.47 -9.17 10.57
C LEU A 154 5.25 -10.37 9.64
N THR A 155 4.86 -11.51 10.21
CA THR A 155 4.54 -12.71 9.43
C THR A 155 3.06 -12.69 9.06
N VAL A 156 2.75 -13.07 7.81
CA VAL A 156 1.36 -13.32 7.41
C VAL A 156 0.81 -14.44 8.27
N ALA A 157 -0.28 -14.16 8.97
CA ALA A 157 -0.86 -15.15 9.86
C ALA A 157 -1.48 -16.28 9.03
N TRP A 158 -1.15 -17.54 9.34
CA TRP A 158 -1.59 -18.72 8.59
C TRP A 158 -3.11 -18.82 8.39
N TRP A 159 -3.91 -18.26 9.31
CA TRP A 159 -5.36 -18.23 9.19
C TRP A 159 -5.84 -17.33 8.04
N VAL A 160 -5.07 -16.30 7.68
CA VAL A 160 -5.36 -15.40 6.56
C VAL A 160 -5.23 -16.15 5.25
N ASP A 161 -4.15 -16.93 5.06
CA ASP A 161 -3.96 -17.74 3.85
C ASP A 161 -5.09 -18.75 3.66
N VAL A 162 -5.48 -19.42 4.74
CA VAL A 162 -6.60 -20.38 4.73
C VAL A 162 -7.92 -19.68 4.41
N LEU A 163 -8.19 -18.52 5.03
CA LEU A 163 -9.41 -17.76 4.82
C LEU A 163 -9.50 -17.25 3.37
N VAL A 164 -8.41 -16.71 2.83
CA VAL A 164 -8.35 -16.21 1.45
C VAL A 164 -8.58 -17.34 0.45
N ALA A 165 -7.94 -18.49 0.66
CA ALA A 165 -8.15 -19.66 -0.19
C ALA A 165 -9.61 -20.15 -0.14
N ALA A 166 -10.20 -20.21 1.06
CA ALA A 166 -11.59 -20.62 1.25
C ALA A 166 -12.57 -19.65 0.58
N VAL A 167 -12.38 -18.34 0.75
CA VAL A 167 -13.20 -17.30 0.11
C VAL A 167 -13.06 -17.35 -1.40
N ALA A 168 -11.84 -17.50 -1.93
CA ALA A 168 -11.61 -17.60 -3.37
C ALA A 168 -12.29 -18.82 -3.99
N LEU A 169 -12.20 -20.00 -3.34
CA LEU A 169 -12.91 -21.21 -3.79
C LEU A 169 -14.43 -21.03 -3.74
N LEU A 170 -14.95 -20.38 -2.69
CA LEU A 170 -16.37 -20.09 -2.56
C LEU A 170 -16.86 -19.15 -3.67
N VAL A 171 -16.09 -18.10 -3.96
CA VAL A 171 -16.36 -17.16 -5.06
C VAL A 171 -16.39 -17.88 -6.41
N VAL A 172 -15.40 -18.74 -6.68
CA VAL A 172 -15.36 -19.56 -7.91
C VAL A 172 -16.57 -20.48 -7.98
N GLY A 173 -16.92 -21.15 -6.87
CA GLY A 173 -18.08 -22.01 -6.79
C GLY A 173 -19.38 -21.29 -7.11
N ILE A 174 -19.59 -20.09 -6.54
CA ILE A 174 -20.78 -19.26 -6.81
C ILE A 174 -20.81 -18.79 -8.25
N ALA A 175 -19.68 -18.32 -8.80
CA ALA A 175 -19.57 -17.88 -10.18
C ALA A 175 -19.83 -19.02 -11.18
N ALA A 176 -19.39 -20.24 -10.84
CA ALA A 176 -19.64 -21.46 -11.63
C ALA A 176 -21.09 -21.96 -11.53
N LEU A 177 -21.74 -21.73 -10.38
CA LEU A 177 -23.06 -22.28 -10.09
C LEU A 177 -24.12 -21.77 -11.06
N VAL A 178 -24.12 -20.47 -11.36
CA VAL A 178 -25.10 -19.84 -12.27
C VAL A 178 -25.09 -20.48 -13.68
N PRO A 179 -23.95 -20.54 -14.41
CA PRO A 179 -23.89 -21.19 -15.71
C PRO A 179 -24.11 -22.69 -15.64
N ALA A 180 -23.61 -23.39 -14.60
CA ALA A 180 -23.82 -24.82 -14.44
C ALA A 180 -25.31 -25.17 -14.26
N LEU A 181 -26.02 -24.46 -13.37
CA LEU A 181 -27.46 -24.66 -13.16
C LEU A 181 -28.26 -24.40 -14.42
N ARG A 182 -27.89 -23.37 -15.18
CA ARG A 182 -28.51 -23.07 -16.48
C ARG A 182 -28.34 -24.24 -17.44
N ALA A 183 -27.15 -24.84 -17.49
CA ALA A 183 -26.84 -26.01 -18.30
C ALA A 183 -27.64 -27.26 -17.87
N GLY A 184 -27.73 -27.53 -16.56
CA GLY A 184 -28.48 -28.67 -16.04
C GLY A 184 -29.99 -28.60 -16.36
N ARG A 185 -30.55 -27.38 -16.37
CA ARG A 185 -31.97 -27.12 -16.67
C ARG A 185 -32.34 -27.19 -18.16
N LEU A 186 -31.37 -27.20 -19.09
CA LEU A 186 -31.67 -27.34 -20.52
C LEU A 186 -32.33 -28.70 -20.83
N ARG A 187 -33.42 -28.67 -21.60
CA ARG A 187 -34.10 -29.90 -22.05
C ARG A 187 -33.19 -30.71 -22.96
N THR A 188 -33.20 -32.04 -22.81
CA THR A 188 -32.36 -32.97 -23.59
C THR A 188 -32.56 -32.78 -25.10
N VAL A 189 -33.81 -32.57 -25.53
CA VAL A 189 -34.17 -32.31 -26.93
C VAL A 189 -33.57 -30.99 -27.43
N GLU A 190 -33.58 -29.93 -26.64
CA GLU A 190 -32.96 -28.65 -27.00
C GLU A 190 -31.44 -28.77 -27.07
N ALA A 191 -30.82 -29.46 -26.12
CA ALA A 191 -29.37 -29.65 -26.08
C ALA A 191 -28.83 -30.43 -27.30
N ILE A 192 -29.60 -31.39 -27.82
CA ILE A 192 -29.25 -32.18 -29.01
C ILE A 192 -29.62 -31.42 -30.30
N ALA A 193 -30.75 -30.70 -30.31
CA ALA A 193 -31.22 -29.92 -31.47
C ALA A 193 -30.39 -28.65 -31.74
N VAL A 194 -29.71 -28.09 -30.74
CA VAL A 194 -28.78 -26.94 -30.90
C VAL A 194 -27.68 -27.23 -31.94
N GLY A 195 -27.38 -28.50 -32.25
CA GLY A 195 -26.48 -28.88 -33.33
C GLY A 195 -27.03 -28.71 -34.76
N ARG A 196 -28.33 -28.41 -34.96
CA ARG A 196 -28.97 -28.42 -36.30
C ARG A 196 -29.29 -27.06 -36.92
N ALA A 197 -29.15 -25.95 -36.20
CA ALA A 197 -28.95 -24.59 -36.72
C ALA A 197 -28.94 -23.64 -35.51
N PRO A 198 -27.98 -22.70 -35.40
CA PRO A 198 -28.03 -21.68 -34.36
C PRO A 198 -29.34 -20.89 -34.47
N ARG A 199 -30.04 -20.65 -33.36
CA ARG A 199 -31.20 -19.73 -33.34
C ARG A 199 -30.68 -18.30 -33.56
N THR A 200 -30.58 -17.85 -34.80
CA THR A 200 -30.06 -16.53 -35.22
C THR A 200 -30.99 -15.34 -34.94
N GLY A 201 -31.87 -15.44 -33.93
CA GLY A 201 -32.87 -14.40 -33.65
C GLY A 201 -32.31 -13.15 -32.96
N ARG A 202 -31.19 -13.25 -32.23
CA ARG A 202 -30.60 -12.14 -31.46
C ARG A 202 -29.40 -11.55 -32.21
N GLY A 203 -29.41 -10.23 -32.44
CA GLY A 203 -28.29 -9.51 -33.09
C GLY A 203 -28.45 -9.26 -34.60
N GLN A 204 -29.58 -9.61 -35.22
CA GLN A 204 -29.80 -9.39 -36.68
C GLN A 204 -29.70 -7.91 -37.08
N TRP A 205 -30.09 -6.99 -36.19
CA TRP A 205 -29.92 -5.56 -36.43
C TRP A 205 -28.44 -5.16 -36.53
N ALA A 206 -27.56 -5.74 -35.70
CA ALA A 206 -26.13 -5.50 -35.77
C ALA A 206 -25.52 -6.07 -37.06
N HIS A 207 -25.97 -7.23 -37.53
CA HIS A 207 -25.57 -7.76 -38.84
C HIS A 207 -26.06 -6.89 -40.00
N ARG A 208 -27.29 -6.34 -39.92
CA ARG A 208 -27.81 -5.40 -40.94
C ARG A 208 -27.09 -4.06 -40.93
N ALA A 209 -26.75 -3.53 -39.76
CA ALA A 209 -25.99 -2.29 -39.62
C ALA A 209 -24.54 -2.46 -40.09
N ALA A 210 -23.87 -3.54 -39.69
CA ALA A 210 -22.50 -3.85 -40.12
C ALA A 210 -22.40 -4.12 -41.62
N GLY A 211 -23.44 -4.70 -42.24
CA GLY A 211 -23.52 -4.90 -43.69
C GLY A 211 -23.61 -3.63 -44.53
N ARG A 212 -23.85 -2.46 -43.90
CA ARG A 212 -23.79 -1.15 -44.57
C ARG A 212 -22.39 -0.55 -44.64
N LEU A 213 -21.43 -1.10 -43.89
CA LEU A 213 -20.04 -0.66 -44.00
C LEU A 213 -19.37 -1.28 -45.24
N PRO A 214 -18.52 -0.53 -45.97
CA PRO A 214 -17.75 -1.02 -47.11
C PRO A 214 -16.56 -1.89 -46.68
N LEU A 215 -16.82 -2.89 -45.83
CA LEU A 215 -15.81 -3.81 -45.31
C LEU A 215 -16.04 -5.23 -45.84
N PRO A 216 -14.98 -6.06 -46.00
CA PRO A 216 -15.09 -7.45 -46.40
C PRO A 216 -16.06 -8.22 -45.49
N ARG A 217 -16.85 -9.15 -46.08
CA ARG A 217 -17.90 -9.89 -45.36
C ARG A 217 -17.37 -10.63 -44.11
N ALA A 218 -16.13 -11.12 -44.15
CA ALA A 218 -15.52 -11.77 -42.98
C ALA A 218 -15.38 -10.81 -41.77
N VAL A 219 -15.05 -9.55 -42.01
CA VAL A 219 -14.85 -8.52 -40.97
C VAL A 219 -16.19 -8.08 -40.38
N THR A 220 -17.22 -7.90 -41.21
CA THR A 220 -18.56 -7.51 -40.75
C THR A 220 -19.25 -8.61 -39.96
N TYR A 221 -19.06 -9.89 -40.31
CA TYR A 221 -19.50 -11.02 -39.48
C TYR A 221 -18.75 -11.08 -38.14
N GLY A 222 -17.44 -10.78 -38.14
CA GLY A 222 -16.64 -10.67 -36.91
C GLY A 222 -17.12 -9.55 -35.97
N LEU A 223 -17.36 -8.35 -36.51
CA LEU A 223 -17.81 -7.17 -35.76
C LEU A 223 -19.23 -7.30 -35.21
N ALA A 224 -20.09 -8.10 -35.85
CA ALA A 224 -21.45 -8.34 -35.38
C ALA A 224 -21.56 -9.51 -34.38
N SER A 225 -20.55 -10.40 -34.32
CA SER A 225 -20.48 -11.54 -33.41
C SER A 225 -20.62 -11.21 -31.90
N PRO A 226 -20.15 -10.05 -31.39
CA PRO A 226 -20.34 -9.69 -29.99
C PRO A 226 -21.81 -9.41 -29.67
N PHE A 227 -22.57 -8.87 -30.62
CA PHE A 227 -24.00 -8.56 -30.43
C PHE A 227 -24.90 -9.80 -30.47
N ALA A 228 -24.41 -10.90 -31.05
CA ALA A 228 -25.09 -12.20 -31.00
C ALA A 228 -24.99 -12.86 -29.61
N HIS A 229 -23.99 -12.48 -28.79
CA HIS A 229 -23.72 -13.08 -27.48
C HIS A 229 -23.65 -11.99 -26.38
N PRO A 230 -24.77 -11.30 -26.05
CA PRO A 230 -24.75 -10.09 -25.25
C PRO A 230 -24.15 -10.30 -23.84
N VAL A 231 -24.38 -11.46 -23.23
CA VAL A 231 -23.85 -11.78 -21.89
C VAL A 231 -22.32 -11.91 -21.91
N ARG A 232 -21.76 -12.61 -22.92
CA ARG A 232 -20.31 -12.80 -23.04
C ARG A 232 -19.61 -11.48 -23.37
N THR A 233 -20.19 -10.70 -24.26
CA THR A 233 -19.67 -9.39 -24.65
C THR A 233 -19.71 -8.42 -23.49
N LEU A 234 -20.81 -8.36 -22.74
CA LEU A 234 -20.89 -7.54 -21.54
C LEU A 234 -19.86 -7.97 -20.49
N ALA A 235 -19.71 -9.27 -20.24
CA ALA A 235 -18.71 -9.77 -19.30
C ALA A 235 -17.27 -9.40 -19.72
N MET A 236 -16.94 -9.51 -21.01
CA MET A 236 -15.63 -9.11 -21.53
C MET A 236 -15.42 -7.59 -21.44
N LEU A 237 -16.42 -6.79 -21.79
CA LEU A 237 -16.35 -5.32 -21.69
C LEU A 237 -16.19 -4.88 -20.23
N LEU A 238 -16.95 -5.48 -19.30
CA LEU A 238 -16.82 -5.20 -17.88
C LEU A 238 -15.45 -5.61 -17.37
N ALA A 239 -14.94 -6.79 -17.75
CA ALA A 239 -13.59 -7.23 -17.36
C ALA A 239 -12.52 -6.24 -17.85
N VAL A 240 -12.56 -5.85 -19.13
CA VAL A 240 -11.61 -4.88 -19.69
C VAL A 240 -11.73 -3.53 -18.99
N ALA A 241 -12.95 -3.02 -18.81
CA ALA A 241 -13.19 -1.75 -18.12
C ALA A 241 -12.65 -1.78 -16.69
N PHE A 242 -12.91 -2.85 -15.94
CA PHE A 242 -12.40 -3.02 -14.58
C PHE A 242 -10.89 -3.11 -14.53
N GLY A 243 -10.28 -3.86 -15.45
CA GLY A 243 -8.83 -3.95 -15.59
C GLY A 243 -8.19 -2.59 -15.88
N THR A 244 -8.77 -1.81 -16.79
CA THR A 244 -8.31 -0.45 -17.08
C THR A 244 -8.47 0.48 -15.88
N VAL A 245 -9.61 0.43 -15.18
CA VAL A 245 -9.82 1.22 -13.94
C VAL A 245 -8.78 0.84 -12.89
N ALA A 246 -8.49 -0.45 -12.71
CA ALA A 246 -7.45 -0.94 -11.79
C ALA A 246 -6.07 -0.37 -12.12
N ALA A 247 -5.67 -0.45 -13.39
CA ALA A 247 -4.37 0.00 -13.85
C ALA A 247 -4.23 1.52 -13.72
N THR A 248 -5.22 2.29 -14.16
CA THR A 248 -5.22 3.75 -14.03
C THR A 248 -5.21 4.17 -12.57
N PHE A 249 -5.98 3.50 -11.70
CA PHE A 249 -5.97 3.77 -10.28
C PHE A 249 -4.59 3.46 -9.65
N ALA A 250 -3.94 2.35 -10.02
CA ALA A 250 -2.61 1.98 -9.52
C ALA A 250 -1.53 2.98 -9.94
N LEU A 251 -1.51 3.36 -11.22
CA LEU A 251 -0.55 4.31 -11.75
C LEU A 251 -0.80 5.72 -11.21
N GLY A 252 -2.05 6.17 -11.20
CA GLY A 252 -2.44 7.47 -10.65
C GLY A 252 -2.12 7.57 -9.16
N LEU A 253 -2.36 6.50 -8.39
CA LEU A 253 -2.01 6.45 -6.98
C LEU A 253 -0.50 6.50 -6.77
N THR A 254 0.26 5.68 -7.50
CA THR A 254 1.73 5.68 -7.40
C THR A 254 2.30 7.06 -7.72
N SER A 255 1.79 7.70 -8.77
CA SER A 255 2.16 9.06 -9.15
C SER A 255 1.81 10.05 -8.04
N SER A 256 0.60 9.97 -7.49
CA SER A 256 0.16 10.87 -6.42
C SER A 256 0.97 10.69 -5.13
N LEU A 257 1.28 9.44 -4.74
CA LEU A 257 2.11 9.17 -3.58
C LEU A 257 3.55 9.66 -3.79
N ASN A 258 4.10 9.49 -4.99
CA ASN A 258 5.41 10.01 -5.33
C ASN A 258 5.44 11.54 -5.30
N GLU A 259 4.38 12.21 -5.78
CA GLU A 259 4.25 13.66 -5.70
C GLU A 259 4.07 14.15 -4.26
N VAL A 260 3.25 13.48 -3.45
CA VAL A 260 3.10 13.82 -2.02
C VAL A 260 4.40 13.60 -1.27
N ALA A 261 5.12 12.51 -1.56
CA ALA A 261 6.43 12.24 -0.99
C ALA A 261 7.48 13.26 -1.45
N ALA A 262 7.43 13.71 -2.71
CA ALA A 262 8.30 14.76 -3.24
C ALA A 262 7.94 16.16 -2.71
N ALA A 263 6.66 16.42 -2.40
CA ALA A 263 6.22 17.65 -1.76
C ALA A 263 6.59 17.70 -0.28
N GLY A 264 6.65 16.54 0.38
CA GLY A 264 7.05 16.38 1.78
C GLY A 264 8.57 16.24 1.99
N ASP A 265 9.36 16.21 0.93
CA ASP A 265 10.83 16.10 1.01
C ASP A 265 11.47 17.18 0.12
N PRO A 266 11.77 18.38 0.68
CA PRO A 266 12.33 19.48 -0.08
C PRO A 266 13.69 19.13 -0.70
N ASP A 267 14.39 18.14 -0.15
CA ASP A 267 15.69 17.69 -0.67
C ASP A 267 15.58 17.07 -2.08
N ARG A 268 14.39 16.58 -2.47
CA ARG A 268 14.14 16.06 -3.82
C ARG A 268 13.93 17.13 -4.89
N ARG A 269 13.69 18.38 -4.49
CA ARG A 269 13.63 19.53 -5.42
C ARG A 269 15.01 20.10 -5.73
N ASN A 270 16.02 19.72 -4.96
CA ASN A 270 17.39 20.16 -5.18
C ASN A 270 18.04 19.30 -6.27
N ASP A 271 18.73 19.93 -7.22
CA ASP A 271 19.42 19.22 -8.30
C ASP A 271 20.59 18.36 -7.79
N VAL A 272 21.22 18.77 -6.68
CA VAL A 272 22.36 18.08 -6.07
C VAL A 272 22.27 18.15 -4.56
N SER A 273 22.34 17.00 -3.88
CA SER A 273 22.53 16.89 -2.43
C SER A 273 23.90 16.28 -2.14
N VAL A 274 24.65 16.91 -1.23
CA VAL A 274 25.98 16.45 -0.80
C VAL A 274 25.93 16.17 0.68
N PHE A 275 26.19 14.92 1.06
CA PHE A 275 26.27 14.51 2.46
C PHE A 275 27.71 14.66 2.96
N ALA A 276 27.94 15.59 3.89
CA ALA A 276 29.28 15.94 4.38
C ALA A 276 29.85 14.99 5.48
N GLY A 277 29.17 13.86 5.75
CA GLY A 277 29.59 12.86 6.73
C GLY A 277 29.22 13.24 8.18
N GLY A 278 28.46 12.36 8.83
CA GLY A 278 28.01 12.44 10.22
C GLY A 278 27.14 11.22 10.55
N PRO A 279 26.90 10.87 11.83
CA PRO A 279 26.02 9.74 12.17
C PRO A 279 24.61 10.02 11.64
N THR A 280 24.17 9.25 10.65
CA THR A 280 22.85 9.38 10.05
C THR A 280 21.79 8.87 11.02
N ILE A 281 20.79 9.68 11.34
CA ILE A 281 19.56 9.22 12.01
C ILE A 281 18.39 9.48 11.05
N GLY A 282 18.31 8.71 9.96
CA GLY A 282 17.13 8.70 9.10
C GLY A 282 17.42 8.41 7.63
N LYS A 283 16.91 7.26 7.16
CA LYS A 283 16.85 6.76 5.77
C LYS A 283 18.20 6.41 5.14
N GLY A 284 18.55 5.12 5.28
CA GLY A 284 19.69 4.49 4.62
C GLY A 284 21.00 4.78 5.35
N GLU A 285 21.40 3.89 6.25
CA GLU A 285 22.83 3.80 6.59
C GLU A 285 23.58 3.56 5.28
N HIS A 286 24.40 4.54 4.86
CA HIS A 286 25.47 4.21 3.92
C HIS A 286 26.49 3.39 4.71
N VAL A 287 26.21 2.09 4.86
CA VAL A 287 27.17 1.13 5.41
C VAL A 287 28.31 1.07 4.41
N PRO A 288 29.51 1.58 4.74
CA PRO A 288 30.64 1.48 3.82
C PRO A 288 30.92 0.00 3.56
N ALA A 289 31.27 -0.34 2.32
CA ALA A 289 31.71 -1.70 2.00
C ALA A 289 32.81 -2.17 2.98
N PRO A 290 32.83 -3.45 3.41
CA PRO A 290 33.81 -3.91 4.39
C PRO A 290 35.23 -3.61 3.92
N GLY A 291 35.97 -2.78 4.67
CA GLY A 291 37.36 -2.42 4.37
C GLY A 291 37.60 -0.96 3.94
N THR A 292 36.57 -0.11 3.81
CA THR A 292 36.77 1.32 3.57
C THR A 292 36.73 2.12 4.87
N SER A 293 37.79 2.88 5.16
CA SER A 293 37.81 3.84 6.26
C SER A 293 36.79 4.95 6.00
N VAL A 294 35.96 5.27 6.99
CA VAL A 294 35.07 6.44 6.95
C VAL A 294 35.95 7.68 6.72
N PRO A 295 35.75 8.44 5.62
CA PRO A 295 36.51 9.66 5.39
C PRO A 295 36.35 10.61 6.57
N PRO A 296 37.39 11.37 6.97
CA PRO A 296 37.26 12.38 8.00
C PRO A 296 36.16 13.38 7.59
N PRO A 297 35.34 13.89 8.55
CA PRO A 297 34.30 14.86 8.27
C PRO A 297 34.89 16.04 7.50
N ALA A 298 34.28 16.37 6.37
CA ALA A 298 34.75 17.49 5.56
C ALA A 298 34.51 18.81 6.31
N ASP A 299 35.47 19.73 6.27
CA ASP A 299 35.32 21.05 6.88
C ASP A 299 34.20 21.83 6.16
N PRO A 300 33.06 22.12 6.83
CA PRO A 300 31.90 22.73 6.19
C PRO A 300 32.22 24.13 5.63
N ALA A 301 33.20 24.84 6.20
CA ALA A 301 33.64 26.14 5.68
C ALA A 301 34.37 26.02 4.33
N LYS A 302 35.16 24.96 4.15
CA LYS A 302 35.85 24.68 2.87
C LYS A 302 34.88 24.19 1.80
N VAL A 303 33.91 23.37 2.18
CA VAL A 303 32.86 22.87 1.28
C VAL A 303 32.00 24.03 0.77
N SER A 304 31.51 24.90 1.67
CA SER A 304 30.72 26.07 1.28
C SER A 304 31.51 27.07 0.43
N ALA A 305 32.82 27.28 0.71
CA ALA A 305 33.68 28.12 -0.12
C ALA A 305 33.89 27.55 -1.53
N ALA A 306 34.08 26.23 -1.67
CA ALA A 306 34.21 25.57 -2.96
C ALA A 306 32.91 25.63 -3.79
N ILE A 307 31.76 25.47 -3.14
CA ILE A 307 30.44 25.56 -3.80
C ILE A 307 30.16 26.98 -4.30
N LYS A 308 30.49 28.01 -3.48
CA LYS A 308 30.37 29.43 -3.89
C LYS A 308 31.32 29.81 -5.02
N ALA A 309 32.45 29.12 -5.16
CA ALA A 309 33.42 29.36 -6.23
C ALA A 309 32.97 28.80 -7.59
N GLN A 310 31.96 27.92 -7.64
CA GLN A 310 31.40 27.43 -8.89
C GLN A 310 30.43 28.45 -9.50
N SER A 311 30.72 28.89 -10.73
CA SER A 311 29.89 29.83 -11.49
C SER A 311 28.52 29.27 -11.92
N GLY A 312 28.30 27.96 -11.79
CA GLY A 312 27.02 27.29 -12.11
C GLY A 312 26.06 27.15 -10.93
N THR A 313 26.45 27.55 -9.71
CA THR A 313 25.63 27.38 -8.51
C THR A 313 24.68 28.57 -8.33
N ALA A 314 23.38 28.35 -8.54
CA ALA A 314 22.38 29.40 -8.39
C ALA A 314 22.03 29.71 -6.92
N LEU A 315 21.80 28.66 -6.11
CA LEU A 315 21.41 28.74 -4.70
C LEU A 315 22.08 27.61 -3.91
N TYR A 316 22.43 27.88 -2.66
CA TYR A 316 23.04 26.89 -1.75
C TYR A 316 22.59 27.16 -0.32
N TYR A 317 22.21 26.09 0.38
CA TYR A 317 21.98 26.09 1.81
C TYR A 317 22.53 24.81 2.45
N GLY A 318 22.99 24.94 3.69
CA GLY A 318 23.35 23.83 4.56
C GLY A 318 22.15 23.36 5.36
N VAL A 319 22.09 22.06 5.62
CA VAL A 319 21.08 21.44 6.49
C VAL A 319 21.79 20.64 7.56
N ALA A 320 21.43 20.88 8.82
CA ALA A 320 21.84 20.04 9.94
C ALA A 320 20.59 19.53 10.68
N GLN A 321 20.64 18.29 11.16
CA GLN A 321 19.55 17.71 11.95
C GLN A 321 20.06 17.44 13.37
N GLU A 322 19.33 17.95 14.35
CA GLU A 322 19.62 17.73 15.77
C GLU A 322 18.37 17.24 16.52
N GLU A 323 18.58 16.60 17.66
CA GLU A 323 17.51 16.30 18.60
C GLU A 323 17.41 17.42 19.64
N ALA A 324 16.18 17.89 19.86
CA ALA A 324 15.88 18.91 20.85
C ALA A 324 14.70 18.50 21.74
N THR A 325 14.64 19.08 22.93
CA THR A 325 13.47 18.96 23.81
C THR A 325 12.64 20.23 23.77
N VAL A 326 11.32 20.05 23.76
CA VAL A 326 10.35 21.14 23.70
C VAL A 326 9.36 20.99 24.86
N PRO A 327 9.15 22.02 25.69
CA PRO A 327 8.12 22.00 26.73
C PRO A 327 6.74 21.65 26.15
N GLY A 328 6.05 20.70 26.79
CA GLY A 328 4.73 20.22 26.35
C GLY A 328 4.74 19.05 25.37
N VAL A 329 5.89 18.73 24.75
CA VAL A 329 6.06 17.54 23.91
C VAL A 329 6.80 16.46 24.71
N SER A 330 6.26 15.24 24.74
CA SER A 330 6.94 14.10 25.38
C SER A 330 7.96 13.49 24.43
N GLY A 331 9.24 13.48 24.80
CA GLY A 331 10.34 12.89 24.04
C GLY A 331 11.25 13.94 23.38
N THR A 332 12.19 13.48 22.55
CA THR A 332 12.99 14.36 21.69
C THR A 332 12.23 14.66 20.39
N VAL A 333 12.33 15.90 19.94
CA VAL A 333 11.81 16.39 18.66
C VAL A 333 13.01 16.59 17.74
N ARG A 334 12.90 16.13 16.50
CA ARG A 334 13.92 16.37 15.49
C ARG A 334 13.79 17.80 14.99
N VAL A 335 14.87 18.57 15.10
CA VAL A 335 14.97 19.94 14.61
C VAL A 335 15.88 19.94 13.39
N THR A 336 15.40 20.54 12.32
CA THR A 336 16.18 20.78 11.11
C THR A 336 16.64 22.23 11.13
N LEU A 337 17.95 22.43 11.16
CA LEU A 337 18.63 23.71 11.11
C LEU A 337 19.04 24.00 9.68
N TYR A 338 18.77 25.21 9.21
CA TYR A 338 19.14 25.68 7.88
C TYR A 338 20.19 26.77 7.98
N ASP A 339 21.23 26.69 7.16
CA ASP A 339 22.28 27.71 7.03
C ASP A 339 22.30 28.25 5.59
N GLY A 340 22.21 29.57 5.41
CA GLY A 340 22.11 30.20 4.09
C GLY A 340 20.67 30.39 3.57
N ASP A 341 20.54 30.64 2.26
CA ASP A 341 19.25 30.89 1.61
C ASP A 341 18.53 29.58 1.32
N SER A 342 17.62 29.21 2.23
CA SER A 342 16.81 27.99 2.16
C SER A 342 15.48 28.17 1.42
N SER A 343 15.26 29.29 0.74
CA SER A 343 13.99 29.56 0.04
C SER A 343 13.64 28.49 -1.02
N SER A 344 14.65 27.92 -1.68
CA SER A 344 14.49 26.80 -2.63
C SER A 344 14.08 25.49 -1.96
N GLY A 345 14.43 25.30 -0.68
CA GLY A 345 14.06 24.14 0.14
C GLY A 345 12.76 24.30 0.93
N SER A 346 11.91 25.27 0.55
CA SER A 346 10.70 25.56 1.30
C SER A 346 9.61 24.50 1.16
N TYR A 347 8.99 24.14 2.30
CA TYR A 347 7.76 23.35 2.31
C TYR A 347 6.58 24.20 1.82
N ALA A 348 5.56 23.56 1.25
CA ALA A 348 4.31 24.22 0.93
C ALA A 348 3.62 24.68 2.23
N MET A 349 3.62 25.99 2.48
CA MET A 349 3.08 26.58 3.70
C MET A 349 1.55 26.63 3.64
N ILE A 350 0.90 26.08 4.67
CA ILE A 350 -0.57 26.19 4.83
C ILE A 350 -0.94 27.59 5.33
N SER A 351 -0.13 28.15 6.24
CA SER A 351 -0.25 29.50 6.77
C SER A 351 1.11 29.98 7.29
N GLY A 352 1.36 31.29 7.25
CA GLY A 352 2.65 31.90 7.61
C GLY A 352 3.62 32.06 6.43
N HIS A 353 4.91 32.23 6.73
CA HIS A 353 5.98 32.41 5.74
C HIS A 353 7.16 31.47 6.01
N TRP A 354 7.99 31.23 4.99
CA TRP A 354 9.24 30.48 5.15
C TRP A 354 10.24 31.23 6.04
N ILE A 355 11.23 30.51 6.60
CA ILE A 355 12.28 31.09 7.44
C ILE A 355 13.08 32.09 6.61
N THR A 356 13.11 33.36 7.04
CA THR A 356 13.87 34.44 6.39
C THR A 356 15.01 34.97 7.27
N GLY A 357 15.03 34.60 8.56
CA GLY A 357 16.03 35.09 9.49
C GLY A 357 16.17 34.20 10.73
N PRO A 358 17.20 34.47 11.57
CA PRO A 358 17.48 33.69 12.76
C PRO A 358 16.33 33.79 13.78
N GLY A 359 16.08 32.68 14.50
CA GLY A 359 15.06 32.62 15.56
C GLY A 359 13.63 32.36 15.07
N GLN A 360 13.41 32.19 13.76
CA GLN A 360 12.13 31.74 13.20
C GLN A 360 12.10 30.22 13.12
N VAL A 361 10.94 29.62 13.41
CA VAL A 361 10.75 28.17 13.40
C VAL A 361 9.49 27.84 12.62
N ILE A 362 9.57 26.79 11.81
CA ILE A 362 8.41 26.21 11.13
C ILE A 362 8.03 24.94 11.87
N VAL A 363 6.74 24.80 12.12
CA VAL A 363 6.19 23.67 12.87
C VAL A 363 5.01 23.07 12.11
N SER A 364 4.80 21.77 12.27
CA SER A 364 3.62 21.11 11.72
C SER A 364 2.35 21.55 12.48
N SER A 365 1.18 21.48 11.82
CA SER A 365 -0.11 21.77 12.48
C SER A 365 -0.32 20.94 13.75
N HIS A 366 0.16 19.70 13.74
CA HIS A 366 0.11 18.81 14.90
C HIS A 366 0.93 19.31 16.10
N PHE A 367 2.06 19.97 15.85
CA PHE A 367 2.86 20.57 16.91
C PHE A 367 2.05 21.66 17.61
N LEU A 368 1.46 22.59 16.85
CA LEU A 368 0.60 23.66 17.37
C LEU A 368 -0.56 23.11 18.20
N GLU A 369 -1.25 22.07 17.71
CA GLU A 369 -2.32 21.39 18.46
C GLU A 369 -1.84 20.73 19.76
N THR A 370 -0.62 20.18 19.76
CA THR A 370 -0.06 19.46 20.91
C THR A 370 0.44 20.41 21.99
N THR A 371 1.07 21.52 21.61
CA THR A 371 1.59 22.53 22.53
C THR A 371 0.56 23.59 22.90
N GLY A 372 -0.54 23.68 22.15
CA GLY A 372 -1.57 24.70 22.32
C GLY A 372 -1.10 26.11 21.93
N THR A 373 -0.09 26.20 21.06
CA THR A 373 0.52 27.46 20.61
C THR A 373 -0.06 27.90 19.27
N GLU A 374 -0.14 29.20 19.03
CA GLU A 374 -0.60 29.80 17.78
C GLU A 374 0.56 30.38 16.96
N ILE A 375 0.29 30.72 15.69
CA ILE A 375 1.27 31.37 14.82
C ILE A 375 1.58 32.76 15.38
N GLY A 376 2.85 33.00 15.72
CA GLY A 376 3.32 34.23 16.36
C GLY A 376 3.77 34.04 17.81
N ASP A 377 3.46 32.90 18.43
CA ASP A 377 3.93 32.58 19.78
C ASP A 377 5.43 32.25 19.81
N THR A 378 6.07 32.54 20.94
CA THR A 378 7.48 32.19 21.18
C THR A 378 7.58 30.88 21.92
N VAL A 379 8.32 29.91 21.35
CA VAL A 379 8.56 28.60 21.95
C VAL A 379 10.03 28.45 22.32
N ARG A 380 10.31 27.96 23.53
CA ARG A 380 11.67 27.63 23.96
C ARG A 380 12.02 26.22 23.52
N VAL A 381 13.03 26.10 22.66
CA VAL A 381 13.59 24.82 22.20
C VAL A 381 14.98 24.67 22.80
N THR A 382 15.27 23.49 23.38
CA THR A 382 16.58 23.19 23.95
C THR A 382 17.22 22.09 23.12
N ALA A 383 18.20 22.43 22.29
CA ALA A 383 18.91 21.50 21.42
C ALA A 383 20.21 21.01 22.08
N GLY A 384 20.50 19.72 21.98
CA GLY A 384 21.68 19.07 22.56
C GLY A 384 21.37 18.05 23.66
N LYS A 385 22.22 17.02 23.76
CA LYS A 385 22.33 16.18 24.96
C LYS A 385 23.11 16.99 26.00
N ASP A 386 22.51 17.17 27.19
CA ASP A 386 23.27 17.51 28.39
C ASP A 386 24.38 16.48 28.66
#